data_AF-A0A526MG17-F1
#
_entry.id   AF-A0A526MG17-F1
#
_cell.length_a   1.000
_cell.length_b   1.000
_cell.length_c   1.000
_cell.angle_alpha   90.00
_cell.angle_beta   90.00
_cell.angle_gamma   90.00
#
_symmetry.space_group_name_H-M   'P 1'
#
loop_
_entity.id
_entity.type
_entity.pdbx_description
1 polymer ?
#
loop_
_entity_poly.entity_id
_entity_poly.type
_entity_poly.pdbx_seq_one_letter_code
_entity_poly.pdbx_strand_id
1 'polypeptide(L)'
;MANKPESMMLADMLVHGEPPTKFLKALAVIADRLHPLYDAEPWIAPGKSKESCVLSSLAVRDFLWKIGFKDAEVRPVVMVMQALDGDGKQIHSLRCGDPDMEVVRRQLVPGGGWPGHMVVAVPSIGYMIDATLYQARRTQWENLPGMVANVIYGDADVQDRIFGLPLLGGMEERQDDGSTFECAWLDQPVNRLWREAGDASQRDHRANVVKQLVAAFGRWTG
;
A
#
# COMPACT_ATOMS: atom_id res chain seq x y z
N MET A 1 -16.78 19.26 13.90
CA MET A 1 -16.52 18.66 12.57
C MET A 1 -15.06 18.95 12.26
N ALA A 2 -14.19 17.95 12.36
CA ALA A 2 -12.81 18.12 11.90
C ALA A 2 -12.84 18.26 10.37
N ASN A 3 -12.07 19.19 9.80
CA ASN A 3 -11.91 19.27 8.36
C ASN A 3 -11.41 17.91 7.86
N LYS A 4 -12.15 17.29 6.94
CA LYS A 4 -11.69 16.07 6.26
C LYS A 4 -10.33 16.41 5.63
N PRO A 5 -9.28 15.58 5.82
CA PRO A 5 -7.99 15.84 5.20
C PRO A 5 -8.18 15.95 3.69
N GLU A 6 -7.50 16.90 3.05
CA GLU A 6 -7.59 17.03 1.59
C GLU A 6 -7.12 15.72 0.93
N SER A 7 -7.88 15.25 -0.05
CA SER A 7 -7.50 14.12 -0.88
C SER A 7 -7.24 14.57 -2.32
N MET A 8 -6.25 13.96 -2.96
CA MET A 8 -5.89 14.25 -4.35
C MET A 8 -5.55 12.96 -5.11
N MET A 9 -5.81 12.96 -6.41
CA MET A 9 -5.43 11.85 -7.30
C MET A 9 -4.13 12.16 -8.03
N LEU A 10 -3.17 11.24 -7.96
CA LEU A 10 -1.97 11.21 -8.79
C LEU A 10 -2.03 9.96 -9.67
N ALA A 11 -2.43 10.10 -10.93
CA ALA A 11 -2.77 8.96 -11.78
C ALA A 11 -3.75 8.01 -11.05
N ASP A 12 -3.35 6.75 -10.80
CA ASP A 12 -4.15 5.75 -10.07
C ASP A 12 -3.94 5.76 -8.54
N MET A 13 -3.15 6.70 -8.00
CA MET A 13 -2.88 6.81 -6.57
C MET A 13 -3.77 7.85 -5.90
N LEU A 14 -4.54 7.43 -4.91
CA LEU A 14 -5.22 8.35 -3.99
C LEU A 14 -4.23 8.77 -2.89
N VAL A 15 -4.05 10.07 -2.71
CA VAL A 15 -3.19 10.64 -1.67
C VAL A 15 -4.06 11.38 -0.68
N HIS A 16 -3.94 11.04 0.60
CA HIS A 16 -4.72 11.63 1.68
C HIS A 16 -3.81 12.44 2.64
N GLY A 17 -4.24 13.64 2.99
CA GLY A 17 -3.47 14.61 3.79
C GLY A 17 -2.52 15.48 2.96
N GLU A 18 -1.61 16.18 3.64
CA GLU A 18 -0.70 17.17 3.04
C GLU A 18 0.77 16.70 3.08
N PRO A 19 1.21 15.85 2.13
CA PRO A 19 2.58 15.35 2.14
C PRO A 19 3.60 16.45 1.82
N PRO A 20 4.82 16.40 2.38
CA PRO A 20 5.89 17.32 2.02
C PRO A 20 6.18 17.30 0.51
N THR A 21 6.50 18.44 -0.12
CA THR A 21 6.65 18.56 -1.59
C THR A 21 7.62 17.53 -2.20
N LYS A 22 8.72 17.22 -1.51
CA LYS A 22 9.66 16.19 -1.94
C LYS A 22 9.01 14.81 -2.01
N PHE A 23 8.19 14.49 -1.01
CA PHE A 23 7.46 13.23 -0.95
C PHE A 23 6.33 13.21 -1.98
N LEU A 24 5.59 14.30 -2.15
CA LEU A 24 4.57 14.41 -3.20
C LEU A 24 5.15 14.16 -4.60
N LYS A 25 6.33 14.71 -4.90
CA LYS A 25 7.06 14.41 -6.14
C LYS A 25 7.41 12.92 -6.25
N ALA A 26 7.83 12.28 -5.16
CA ALA A 26 8.13 10.86 -5.14
C ALA A 26 6.88 10.00 -5.37
N LEU A 27 5.74 10.37 -4.76
CA LEU A 27 4.44 9.72 -4.97
C LEU A 27 4.00 9.81 -6.43
N ALA A 28 4.15 10.97 -7.08
CA ALA A 28 3.83 11.14 -8.50
C ALA A 28 4.67 10.20 -9.39
N VAL A 29 5.97 10.04 -9.08
CA VAL A 29 6.85 9.11 -9.80
C VAL A 29 6.42 7.65 -9.58
N ILE A 30 6.09 7.27 -8.35
CA ILE A 30 5.61 5.92 -8.03
C ILE A 30 4.32 5.65 -8.82
N ALA A 31 3.35 6.57 -8.73
CA ALA A 31 2.05 6.42 -9.33
C ALA A 31 2.10 6.30 -10.87
N ASP A 32 2.96 7.07 -11.53
CA ASP A 32 3.08 7.06 -12.99
C ASP A 32 3.94 5.88 -13.50
N ARG A 33 4.98 5.48 -12.76
CA ARG A 33 6.05 4.64 -13.32
C ARG A 33 6.15 3.24 -12.75
N LEU A 34 5.74 2.98 -11.49
CA LEU A 34 6.09 1.72 -10.81
C LEU A 34 5.63 0.48 -11.60
N HIS A 35 4.32 0.38 -11.88
CA HIS A 35 3.77 -0.79 -12.56
C HIS A 35 4.14 -0.84 -14.05
N PRO A 36 4.07 0.27 -14.83
CA PRO A 36 4.53 0.26 -16.22
C PRO A 36 6.00 -0.17 -16.39
N LEU A 37 6.86 0.17 -15.42
CA LEU A 37 8.25 -0.30 -15.43
C LEU A 37 8.36 -1.81 -15.24
N TYR A 38 7.56 -2.41 -14.35
CA TYR A 38 7.50 -3.87 -14.23
C TYR A 38 6.90 -4.53 -15.46
N ASP A 39 5.87 -3.95 -16.08
CA ASP A 39 5.25 -4.51 -17.27
C ASP A 39 6.20 -4.56 -18.47
N ALA A 40 7.24 -3.74 -18.47
CA ALA A 40 8.31 -3.73 -19.47
C ALA A 40 9.45 -4.73 -19.17
N GLU A 41 9.46 -5.37 -18.00
CA GLU A 41 10.51 -6.31 -17.61
C GLU A 41 10.23 -7.72 -18.17
N PRO A 42 11.19 -8.38 -18.84
CA PRO A 42 10.95 -9.66 -19.52
C PRO A 42 10.75 -10.86 -18.58
N TRP A 43 11.07 -10.72 -17.29
CA TRP A 43 11.03 -11.81 -16.31
C TRP A 43 9.70 -11.89 -15.54
N ILE A 44 8.80 -10.93 -15.73
CA ILE A 44 7.51 -10.84 -15.04
C ILE A 44 6.39 -10.63 -16.07
N ALA A 45 5.26 -11.28 -15.86
CA ALA A 45 4.10 -11.08 -16.73
C ALA A 45 3.52 -9.67 -16.52
N PRO A 46 3.09 -8.97 -17.60
CA PRO A 46 2.40 -7.69 -17.48
C PRO A 46 1.21 -7.76 -16.52
N GLY A 47 1.07 -6.74 -15.67
CA GLY A 47 0.06 -6.65 -14.63
C GLY A 47 0.42 -7.37 -13.33
N LYS A 48 1.38 -8.30 -13.32
CA LYS A 48 1.65 -9.14 -12.13
C LYS A 48 2.14 -8.33 -10.92
N SER A 49 2.84 -7.22 -11.16
CA SER A 49 3.29 -6.33 -10.09
C SER A 49 2.15 -5.69 -9.29
N LYS A 50 0.96 -5.54 -9.89
CA LYS A 50 -0.25 -5.01 -9.23
C LYS A 50 -0.86 -6.00 -8.23
N GLU A 51 -0.47 -7.27 -8.32
CA GLU A 51 -0.87 -8.35 -7.42
C GLU A 51 0.25 -8.75 -6.44
N SER A 52 1.43 -8.15 -6.56
CA SER A 52 2.60 -8.49 -5.74
C SER A 52 2.95 -7.35 -4.79
N CYS A 53 2.30 -7.35 -3.62
CA CYS A 53 2.58 -6.39 -2.56
C CYS A 53 4.04 -6.48 -2.07
N VAL A 54 4.62 -7.69 -2.05
CA VAL A 54 6.01 -7.91 -1.64
C VAL A 54 6.98 -7.22 -2.60
N LEU A 55 6.85 -7.49 -3.91
CA LEU A 55 7.74 -6.95 -4.93
C LEU A 55 7.63 -5.42 -5.01
N SER A 56 6.39 -4.92 -5.08
CA SER A 56 6.11 -3.49 -5.24
C SER A 56 6.55 -2.69 -4.01
N SER A 57 6.24 -3.13 -2.80
CA SER A 57 6.63 -2.40 -1.57
C SER A 57 8.14 -2.45 -1.32
N LEU A 58 8.85 -3.54 -1.68
CA LEU A 58 10.31 -3.55 -1.60
C LEU A 58 10.95 -2.55 -2.57
N ALA A 59 10.45 -2.45 -3.81
CA ALA A 59 10.95 -1.49 -4.80
C ALA A 59 10.64 -0.03 -4.41
N VAL A 60 9.43 0.25 -3.93
CA VAL A 60 9.07 1.59 -3.41
C VAL A 60 9.98 1.98 -2.25
N ARG A 61 10.19 1.09 -1.28
CA ARG A 61 11.11 1.34 -0.16
C ARG A 61 12.55 1.57 -0.62
N ASP A 62 13.07 0.75 -1.54
CA ASP A 62 14.43 0.89 -2.07
C ASP A 62 14.59 2.22 -2.87
N PHE A 63 13.56 2.64 -3.60
CA PHE A 63 13.50 3.94 -4.29
C PHE A 63 13.52 5.11 -3.31
N LEU A 64 12.62 5.11 -2.32
CA LEU A 64 12.53 6.15 -1.28
C LEU A 64 13.85 6.32 -0.52
N TRP A 65 14.49 5.20 -0.16
CA TRP A 65 15.82 5.19 0.43
C TRP A 65 16.86 5.89 -0.45
N LYS A 66 16.86 5.63 -1.77
CA LYS A 66 17.84 6.24 -2.69
C LYS A 66 17.64 7.75 -2.86
N ILE A 67 16.42 8.25 -2.74
CA ILE A 67 16.13 9.70 -2.84
C ILE A 67 16.19 10.43 -1.49
N GLY A 68 16.46 9.73 -0.38
CA GLY A 68 16.81 10.32 0.91
C GLY A 68 15.84 10.09 2.07
N PHE A 69 14.74 9.37 1.88
CA PHE A 69 13.86 8.93 2.98
C PHE A 69 14.45 7.66 3.60
N LYS A 70 15.49 7.83 4.43
CA LYS A 70 16.34 6.74 4.97
C LYS A 70 15.70 5.92 6.08
N ASP A 71 14.51 6.29 6.51
CA ASP A 71 13.70 5.59 7.47
C ASP A 71 12.51 4.86 6.81
N ALA A 72 12.41 4.91 5.47
CA ALA A 72 11.37 4.18 4.76
C ALA A 72 11.51 2.66 5.03
N GLU A 73 10.44 2.02 5.46
CA GLU A 73 10.44 0.60 5.83
C GLU A 73 9.21 -0.11 5.29
N VAL A 74 9.34 -1.42 5.04
CA VAL A 74 8.18 -2.23 4.67
C VAL A 74 7.48 -2.72 5.94
N ARG A 75 6.16 -2.61 5.99
CA ARG A 75 5.35 -3.11 7.10
C ARG A 75 4.36 -4.17 6.62
N PRO A 76 4.41 -5.40 7.17
CA PRO A 76 3.36 -6.38 6.97
C PRO A 76 2.09 -5.91 7.68
N VAL A 77 0.97 -5.95 6.97
CA VAL A 77 -0.34 -5.48 7.45
C VAL A 77 -1.43 -6.47 7.11
N VAL A 78 -2.51 -6.42 7.87
CA VAL A 78 -3.81 -6.94 7.46
C VAL A 78 -4.62 -5.76 6.94
N MET A 79 -5.08 -5.83 5.70
CA MET A 79 -5.94 -4.81 5.12
C MET A 79 -7.39 -5.25 5.25
N VAL A 80 -8.24 -4.38 5.77
CA VAL A 80 -9.69 -4.59 5.90
C VAL A 80 -10.39 -3.49 5.12
N MET A 81 -11.36 -3.88 4.31
CA MET A 81 -12.15 -2.96 3.51
C MET A 81 -13.63 -3.25 3.63
N GLN A 82 -14.44 -2.21 3.62
CA GLN A 82 -15.89 -2.29 3.61
C GLN A 82 -16.49 -1.35 2.56
N ALA A 83 -17.60 -1.78 1.99
CA ALA A 83 -18.46 -0.95 1.16
C ALA A 83 -19.77 -0.74 1.93
N LEU A 84 -20.19 0.50 2.08
CA LEU A 84 -21.44 0.91 2.71
C LEU A 84 -22.35 1.56 1.67
N ASP A 85 -23.64 1.28 1.71
CA ASP A 85 -24.63 2.02 0.91
C ASP A 85 -24.88 3.43 1.49
N GLY A 86 -25.75 4.21 0.84
CA GLY A 86 -26.07 5.59 1.26
C GLY A 86 -26.76 5.70 2.63
N ASP A 87 -27.27 4.59 3.18
CA ASP A 87 -27.84 4.49 4.51
C ASP A 87 -26.82 4.00 5.55
N GLY A 88 -25.56 3.79 5.15
CA GLY A 88 -24.47 3.30 5.99
C GLY A 88 -24.50 1.78 6.23
N LYS A 89 -25.32 1.02 5.49
CA LYS A 89 -25.37 -0.43 5.65
C LYS A 89 -24.27 -1.09 4.82
N GLN A 90 -23.56 -2.03 5.44
CA GLN A 90 -22.52 -2.78 4.75
C GLN A 90 -23.11 -3.65 3.62
N ILE A 91 -22.67 -3.38 2.39
CA ILE A 91 -23.02 -4.14 1.19
C ILE A 91 -21.92 -5.11 0.78
N HIS A 92 -20.67 -4.85 1.15
CA HIS A 92 -19.55 -5.76 0.92
C HIS A 92 -18.41 -5.56 1.91
N SER A 93 -17.58 -6.58 2.06
CA SER A 93 -16.33 -6.47 2.83
C SER A 93 -15.28 -7.40 2.25
N LEU A 94 -14.02 -6.98 2.37
CA LEU A 94 -12.86 -7.73 1.93
C LEU A 94 -11.77 -7.64 3.00
N ARG A 95 -11.00 -8.72 3.13
CA ARG A 95 -9.78 -8.74 3.93
C ARG A 95 -8.64 -9.29 3.09
N CYS A 96 -7.48 -8.64 3.16
CA CYS A 96 -6.23 -9.16 2.63
C CYS A 96 -5.28 -9.46 3.79
N GLY A 97 -4.82 -10.72 3.86
CA GLY A 97 -4.13 -11.26 5.03
C GLY A 97 -5.07 -11.81 6.10
N ASP A 98 -4.49 -12.42 7.13
CA ASP A 98 -5.23 -12.96 8.27
C ASP A 98 -4.62 -12.45 9.59
N PRO A 99 -5.43 -11.95 10.55
CA PRO A 99 -4.92 -11.48 11.83
C PRO A 99 -4.35 -12.60 12.70
N ASP A 100 -4.77 -13.86 12.49
CA ASP A 100 -4.29 -15.01 13.24
C ASP A 100 -3.05 -15.66 12.58
N MET A 101 -1.91 -15.58 13.27
CA MET A 101 -0.65 -16.16 12.79
C MET A 101 -0.69 -17.69 12.65
N GLU A 102 -1.53 -18.40 13.39
CA GLU A 102 -1.71 -19.85 13.20
C GLU A 102 -2.39 -20.15 11.87
N VAL A 103 -3.36 -19.31 11.47
CA VAL A 103 -4.01 -19.41 10.16
C VAL A 103 -3.03 -19.07 9.04
N VAL A 104 -2.28 -17.97 9.18
CA VAL A 104 -1.23 -17.56 8.22
C VAL A 104 -0.25 -18.71 7.96
N ARG A 105 0.26 -19.36 9.02
CA ARG A 105 1.21 -20.48 8.89
C ARG A 105 0.61 -21.68 8.16
N ARG A 106 -0.67 -22.00 8.40
CA ARG A 106 -1.36 -23.12 7.72
C ARG A 106 -1.64 -22.84 6.24
N GLN A 107 -1.73 -21.56 5.87
CA GLN A 107 -1.96 -21.13 4.49
C GLN A 107 -0.68 -21.04 3.65
N LEU A 108 0.51 -21.15 4.28
CA LEU A 108 1.76 -21.25 3.55
C LEU A 108 1.80 -22.57 2.79
N VAL A 109 1.69 -22.50 1.47
CA VAL A 109 1.90 -23.63 0.56
C VAL A 109 3.24 -23.42 -0.14
N PRO A 110 4.11 -24.44 -0.25
CA PRO A 110 5.33 -24.34 -1.05
C PRO A 110 5.03 -23.88 -2.47
N GLY A 111 5.67 -22.79 -2.92
CA GLY A 111 5.40 -22.17 -4.22
C GLY A 111 4.11 -21.33 -4.30
N GLY A 112 3.34 -21.25 -3.21
CA GLY A 112 2.20 -20.35 -3.06
C GLY A 112 2.60 -18.91 -2.70
N GLY A 113 1.64 -17.99 -2.80
CA GLY A 113 1.82 -16.61 -2.35
C GLY A 113 1.89 -16.49 -0.82
N TRP A 114 2.48 -15.40 -0.33
CA TRP A 114 2.46 -15.08 1.10
C TRP A 114 1.05 -14.62 1.51
N PRO A 115 0.41 -15.23 2.51
CA PRO A 115 -0.94 -14.88 2.96
C PRO A 115 -0.90 -13.65 3.89
N GLY A 116 -0.54 -12.51 3.31
CA GLY A 116 -0.45 -11.23 3.99
C GLY A 116 -0.49 -10.08 2.99
N HIS A 117 -0.47 -8.85 3.50
CA HIS A 117 -0.35 -7.66 2.69
C HIS A 117 0.81 -6.80 3.20
N MET A 118 1.40 -5.98 2.34
CA MET A 118 2.59 -5.20 2.72
C MET A 118 2.56 -3.80 2.13
N VAL A 119 2.80 -2.82 2.98
CA VAL A 119 2.88 -1.40 2.64
C VAL A 119 4.28 -0.86 2.93
N VAL A 120 4.57 0.36 2.47
CA VAL A 120 5.78 1.09 2.84
C VAL A 120 5.43 2.22 3.78
N ALA A 121 6.00 2.24 4.98
CA ALA A 121 5.90 3.35 5.91
C ALA A 121 7.13 4.26 5.79
N VAL A 122 6.94 5.57 6.00
CA VAL A 122 7.99 6.58 6.15
C VAL A 122 7.71 7.32 7.47
N PRO A 123 8.16 6.79 8.62
CA PRO A 123 7.77 7.28 9.94
C PRO A 123 8.10 8.76 10.18
N SER A 124 9.23 9.26 9.70
CA SER A 124 9.70 10.64 9.87
C SER A 124 8.78 11.70 9.27
N ILE A 125 7.94 11.32 8.32
CA ILE A 125 6.93 12.20 7.71
C ILE A 125 5.50 11.73 7.99
N GLY A 126 5.31 10.63 8.72
CA GLY A 126 4.00 10.11 9.09
C GLY A 126 3.16 9.60 7.92
N TYR A 127 3.77 8.96 6.91
CA TYR A 127 3.05 8.43 5.74
C TYR A 127 3.26 6.94 5.51
N MET A 128 2.24 6.28 4.95
CA MET A 128 2.31 4.95 4.38
C MET A 128 1.90 4.95 2.91
N ILE A 129 2.41 3.98 2.14
CA ILE A 129 2.10 3.75 0.73
C ILE A 129 1.69 2.30 0.53
N ASP A 130 0.48 2.09 0.03
CA ASP A 130 0.01 0.83 -0.52
C ASP A 130 0.06 0.90 -2.05
N ALA A 131 1.01 0.18 -2.65
CA ALA A 131 1.20 0.18 -4.09
C ALA A 131 0.34 -0.86 -4.81
N THR A 132 -0.44 -1.69 -4.11
CA THR A 132 -1.12 -2.83 -4.74
C THR A 132 -2.56 -3.00 -4.24
N LEU A 133 -3.28 -1.89 -4.10
CA LEU A 133 -4.71 -1.91 -3.79
C LEU A 133 -5.55 -2.47 -4.95
N TYR A 134 -4.98 -2.52 -6.17
CA TYR A 134 -5.57 -3.17 -7.35
C TYR A 134 -6.17 -4.55 -7.06
N GLN A 135 -5.54 -5.38 -6.23
CA GLN A 135 -6.00 -6.73 -5.89
C GLN A 135 -7.36 -6.76 -5.14
N ALA A 136 -7.74 -5.64 -4.52
CA ALA A 136 -8.98 -5.49 -3.78
C ALA A 136 -10.15 -5.02 -4.63
N ARG A 137 -9.94 -4.66 -5.91
CA ARG A 137 -11.01 -4.20 -6.79
C ARG A 137 -12.09 -5.28 -6.93
N ARG A 138 -13.34 -4.90 -6.68
CA ARG A 138 -14.55 -5.74 -6.83
C ARG A 138 -15.62 -4.91 -7.53
N THR A 139 -16.74 -5.54 -7.92
CA THR A 139 -17.87 -4.83 -8.52
C THR A 139 -18.50 -3.79 -7.59
N GLN A 140 -18.27 -3.88 -6.28
CA GLN A 140 -18.72 -2.89 -5.29
C GLN A 140 -17.74 -1.71 -5.14
N TRP A 141 -16.58 -1.77 -5.79
CA TRP A 141 -15.56 -0.72 -5.78
C TRP A 141 -14.96 -0.56 -7.19
N GLU A 142 -15.80 -0.30 -8.19
CA GLU A 142 -15.34 -0.22 -9.59
C GLU A 142 -14.29 0.88 -9.78
N ASN A 143 -14.44 1.99 -9.05
CA ASN A 143 -13.55 3.16 -9.07
C ASN A 143 -12.47 3.12 -7.97
N LEU A 144 -12.19 1.95 -7.38
CA LEU A 144 -11.16 1.84 -6.35
C LEU A 144 -9.80 2.31 -6.91
N PRO A 145 -9.10 3.22 -6.22
CA PRO A 145 -7.76 3.61 -6.61
C PRO A 145 -6.85 2.38 -6.60
N GLY A 146 -5.90 2.35 -7.52
CA GLY A 146 -4.94 1.26 -7.64
C GLY A 146 -3.89 1.28 -6.54
N MET A 147 -3.58 2.48 -6.05
CA MET A 147 -2.58 2.76 -5.03
C MET A 147 -3.12 3.77 -4.03
N VAL A 148 -2.58 3.77 -2.81
CA VAL A 148 -2.89 4.76 -1.79
C VAL A 148 -1.62 5.26 -1.12
N ALA A 149 -1.55 6.56 -0.87
CA ALA A 149 -0.65 7.14 0.12
C ALA A 149 -1.49 7.79 1.23
N ASN A 150 -1.31 7.36 2.46
CA ASN A 150 -2.13 7.80 3.59
C ASN A 150 -1.27 8.16 4.80
N VAL A 151 -1.84 8.99 5.68
CA VAL A 151 -1.23 9.36 6.95
C VAL A 151 -1.20 8.14 7.88
N ILE A 152 -0.09 7.94 8.56
CA ILE A 152 0.04 6.95 9.64
C ILE A 152 -0.54 7.54 10.91
N TYR A 153 -1.41 6.80 11.59
CA TYR A 153 -1.91 7.17 12.90
C TYR A 153 -0.79 7.02 13.93
N GLY A 154 -0.56 8.07 14.73
CA GLY A 154 0.53 8.09 15.71
C GLY A 154 0.25 7.15 16.89
N ASP A 155 1.25 6.89 17.72
CA ASP A 155 1.14 6.01 18.90
C ASP A 155 0.02 6.43 19.88
N ALA A 156 -0.37 7.72 19.88
CA ALA A 156 -1.46 8.25 20.70
C ALA A 156 -2.86 7.81 20.23
N ASP A 157 -3.01 7.45 18.95
CA ASP A 157 -4.27 7.03 18.32
C ASP A 157 -4.43 5.49 18.29
N VAL A 158 -3.44 4.74 18.79
CA VAL A 158 -3.39 3.25 18.82
C VAL A 158 -4.38 2.62 19.82
N GLN A 159 -5.31 3.41 20.37
CA GLN A 159 -6.45 2.90 21.16
C GLN A 159 -7.33 1.97 20.29
N ASP A 160 -7.42 2.25 18.99
CA ASP A 160 -8.25 1.47 18.08
C ASP A 160 -7.49 0.23 17.57
N ARG A 161 -7.90 -0.92 18.11
CA ARG A 161 -7.47 -2.24 17.64
C ARG A 161 -8.61 -2.91 16.88
N ILE A 162 -8.31 -3.39 15.68
CA ILE A 162 -9.23 -4.24 14.91
C ILE A 162 -8.64 -5.65 14.91
N PHE A 163 -9.44 -6.64 15.34
CA PHE A 163 -8.99 -8.02 15.53
C PHE A 163 -7.76 -8.16 16.45
N GLY A 164 -7.60 -7.24 17.41
CA GLY A 164 -6.45 -7.20 18.31
C GLY A 164 -5.17 -6.61 17.69
N LEU A 165 -5.16 -6.25 16.41
CA LEU A 165 -4.05 -5.60 15.73
C LEU A 165 -4.19 -4.07 15.80
N PRO A 166 -3.08 -3.33 16.00
CA PRO A 166 -3.08 -1.87 16.00
C PRO A 166 -3.39 -1.31 14.61
N LEU A 167 -4.19 -0.25 14.55
CA LEU A 167 -4.47 0.48 13.32
C LEU A 167 -3.24 1.31 12.90
N LEU A 168 -2.68 1.03 11.72
CA LEU A 168 -1.56 1.79 11.14
C LEU A 168 -2.07 3.06 10.44
N GLY A 169 -3.22 2.96 9.78
CA GLY A 169 -3.87 4.06 9.09
C GLY A 169 -5.21 3.60 8.53
N GLY A 170 -6.07 4.56 8.23
CA GLY A 170 -7.40 4.31 7.67
C GLY A 170 -7.87 5.47 6.81
N MET A 171 -8.80 5.17 5.91
CA MET A 171 -9.45 6.18 5.09
C MET A 171 -10.91 5.81 4.86
N GLU A 172 -11.72 6.85 4.70
CA GLU A 172 -13.12 6.78 4.34
C GLU A 172 -13.33 7.71 3.14
N GLU A 173 -13.86 7.16 2.05
CA GLU A 173 -14.12 7.93 0.85
C GLU A 173 -15.53 7.68 0.32
N ARG A 174 -16.27 8.78 0.19
CA ARG A 174 -17.62 8.81 -0.33
C ARG A 174 -17.58 8.85 -1.85
N GLN A 175 -18.37 7.99 -2.48
CA GLN A 175 -18.56 7.91 -3.91
C GLN A 175 -19.68 8.85 -4.38
N ASP A 176 -19.71 9.15 -5.68
CA ASP A 176 -20.71 10.03 -6.28
C ASP A 176 -22.15 9.49 -6.17
N ASP A 177 -22.31 8.17 -6.12
CA ASP A 177 -23.60 7.48 -5.94
C ASP A 177 -24.10 7.49 -4.48
N GLY A 178 -23.33 8.11 -3.58
CA GLY A 178 -23.63 8.20 -2.16
C GLY A 178 -23.15 7.00 -1.34
N SER A 179 -22.63 5.94 -1.98
CA SER A 179 -21.95 4.84 -1.27
C SER A 179 -20.63 5.33 -0.67
N THR A 180 -20.12 4.58 0.29
CA THR A 180 -18.84 4.87 0.96
C THR A 180 -17.97 3.63 0.92
N PHE A 181 -16.67 3.81 0.70
CA PHE A 181 -15.71 2.76 0.98
C PHE A 181 -14.78 3.15 2.11
N GLU A 182 -14.55 2.19 2.99
CA GLU A 182 -13.65 2.31 4.11
C GLU A 182 -12.50 1.32 3.91
N CYS A 183 -11.29 1.75 4.22
CA CYS A 183 -10.11 0.91 4.21
C CYS A 183 -9.28 1.17 5.46
N ALA A 184 -8.85 0.09 6.12
CA ALA A 184 -8.00 0.13 7.28
C ALA A 184 -6.80 -0.81 7.06
N TRP A 185 -5.59 -0.33 7.37
CA TRP A 185 -4.38 -1.14 7.39
C TRP A 185 -3.98 -1.38 8.84
N LEU A 186 -3.94 -2.65 9.25
CA LEU A 186 -3.65 -3.06 10.61
C LEU A 186 -2.23 -3.59 10.68
N ASP A 187 -1.37 -3.00 11.51
CA ASP A 187 0.04 -3.41 11.59
C ASP A 187 0.14 -4.82 12.15
N GLN A 188 0.87 -5.70 11.45
CA GLN A 188 1.10 -7.09 11.86
C GLN A 188 2.60 -7.40 11.88
N PRO A 189 3.41 -6.70 12.70
CA PRO A 189 4.88 -6.72 12.62
C PRO A 189 5.52 -8.10 12.86
N VAL A 190 4.75 -9.03 13.45
CA VAL A 190 5.14 -10.42 13.69
C VAL A 190 5.07 -11.28 12.42
N ASN A 191 4.30 -10.89 11.40
CA ASN A 191 4.16 -11.63 10.15
C ASN A 191 5.34 -11.31 9.20
N ARG A 192 6.49 -11.92 9.48
CA ARG A 192 7.73 -11.74 8.69
C ARG A 192 7.92 -12.79 7.60
N LEU A 193 6.92 -13.63 7.38
CA LEU A 193 6.96 -14.75 6.43
C LEU A 193 7.07 -14.28 4.97
N TRP A 194 6.75 -13.01 4.68
CA TRP A 194 7.01 -12.40 3.36
C TRP A 194 8.47 -12.51 2.92
N ARG A 195 9.42 -12.64 3.86
CA ARG A 195 10.85 -12.81 3.57
C ARG A 195 11.16 -14.11 2.85
N GLU A 196 10.28 -15.11 2.99
CA GLU A 196 10.37 -16.42 2.35
C GLU A 196 9.61 -16.45 1.01
N ALA A 197 8.85 -15.41 0.69
CA ALA A 197 8.16 -15.29 -0.59
C ALA A 197 9.17 -15.15 -1.73
N GLY A 198 8.89 -15.78 -2.87
CA GLY A 198 9.76 -15.72 -4.06
C GLY A 198 10.10 -14.27 -4.46
N ASP A 199 9.13 -13.37 -4.34
CA ASP A 199 9.28 -11.94 -4.64
C ASP A 199 10.32 -11.22 -3.76
N ALA A 200 10.52 -11.65 -2.51
CA ALA A 200 11.51 -11.03 -1.62
C ALA A 200 12.95 -11.24 -2.12
N SER A 201 13.21 -12.39 -2.76
CA SER A 201 14.51 -12.78 -3.30
C SER A 201 14.88 -12.07 -4.61
N GLN A 202 13.94 -11.38 -5.26
CA GLN A 202 14.09 -10.75 -6.58
C GLN A 202 14.88 -9.43 -6.55
N ARG A 203 15.99 -9.36 -5.79
CA ARG A 203 16.75 -8.12 -5.58
C ARG A 203 17.35 -7.56 -6.86
N ASP A 204 18.00 -8.41 -7.63
CA ASP A 204 18.66 -7.98 -8.86
C ASP A 204 17.63 -7.59 -9.93
N HIS A 205 16.51 -8.33 -9.97
CA HIS A 205 15.38 -8.05 -10.84
C HIS A 205 14.71 -6.69 -10.54
N ARG A 206 14.43 -6.37 -9.26
CA ARG A 206 13.85 -5.06 -8.90
C ARG A 206 14.85 -3.90 -9.01
N ALA A 207 16.16 -4.17 -9.07
CA ALA A 207 17.18 -3.11 -9.11
C ALA A 207 17.04 -2.23 -10.36
N ASN A 208 16.63 -2.79 -11.50
CA ASN A 208 16.42 -2.00 -12.73
C ASN A 208 15.21 -1.06 -12.60
N VAL A 209 14.08 -1.55 -12.07
CA VAL A 209 12.90 -0.72 -11.79
C VAL A 209 13.25 0.43 -10.84
N VAL A 210 13.95 0.12 -9.74
CA VAL A 210 14.41 1.14 -8.77
C VAL A 210 15.32 2.17 -9.42
N LYS A 211 16.27 1.75 -10.28
CA LYS A 211 17.15 2.67 -11.02
C LYS A 211 16.35 3.61 -11.90
N GLN A 212 15.33 3.11 -12.59
CA GLN A 212 14.48 3.92 -13.48
C GLN A 212 13.57 4.88 -12.70
N LEU A 213 13.04 4.47 -11.54
CA LEU A 213 12.31 5.36 -10.63
C LEU A 213 13.19 6.52 -10.13
N VAL A 214 14.44 6.23 -9.72
CA VAL A 214 15.39 7.27 -9.32
C VAL A 214 15.71 8.21 -10.48
N ALA A 215 15.88 7.70 -11.69
CA ALA A 215 16.11 8.51 -12.87
C ALA A 215 14.90 9.43 -13.17
N ALA A 216 13.68 8.91 -13.07
CA ALA A 216 12.45 9.69 -13.25
C ALA A 216 12.25 10.77 -12.17
N PHE A 217 12.63 10.48 -10.92
CA PHE A 217 12.64 11.48 -9.86
C PHE A 217 13.66 12.61 -10.12
N GLY A 218 14.81 12.27 -10.72
CA GLY A 218 15.86 13.22 -11.02
C GLY A 218 16.52 13.79 -9.76
N ARG A 219 16.96 15.06 -9.82
CA ARG A 219 17.55 15.74 -8.66
C ARG A 219 16.47 16.41 -7.81
N TRP A 220 16.76 16.51 -6.52
CA TRP A 220 16.02 17.37 -5.60
C TRP A 220 16.91 18.57 -5.24
N THR A 221 16.42 19.77 -5.55
CA THR A 221 17.02 21.06 -5.20
C THR A 221 15.95 21.82 -4.43
N GLY A 222 15.91 21.61 -3.12
CA GLY A 222 14.92 22.20 -2.22
C GLY A 222 15.45 22.08 -0.82
#